data_AF-A0A3B3TUG2-F1
#
_entry.id   AF-A0A3B3TUG2-F1
#
_cell.length_a   1.000
_cell.length_b   1.000
_cell.length_c   1.000
_cell.angle_alpha   90.00
_cell.angle_beta   90.00
_cell.angle_gamma   90.00
#
_symmetry.space_group_name_H-M   'P 1'
#
loop_
_entity.id
_entity.type
_entity.pdbx_description
1 polymer ?
#
loop_
_entity_poly.entity_id
_entity_poly.type
_entity_poly.pdbx_seq_one_letter_code
_entity_poly.pdbx_strand_id
1 'polypeptide(L)'
;MFVLNRVLFAGSIIVPESTSLTACHFSAVHRRTCPRRNSPYSSVDSERYSSLVKSVMSSRVSSQTPETLQAEDDHVYGPVVKAQTPSRTEQRLPKTLHPFINSERTVETEEPEAGPPARILLNRGKSRPFIPSVTRILQQTLSPEQIFYLERWKRRMIAELGEEGFKEYSQNIFKQGKLFHSALEDILTSADTWRNKNLSETPQCPPEAQGYIQSISHVLEDVSAVRAIESSVQHGSLNYLGIVDCVARYRGVLCVIDWKTSEKPKPFLSNTYDNPVQVAAYAGALNSDGNYKYQVENGLIVVAYKDGSPAHAHQINSELMSEYWKTWLIRLEDYREQRSSASSSMSPEK
;
A
#
# COMPACT_ATOMS: atom_id res chain seq x y z
N MET A 1 -57.59 7.50 14.70
CA MET A 1 -57.67 8.71 15.54
C MET A 1 -56.23 9.15 15.80
N PHE A 2 -55.72 10.13 15.04
CA PHE A 2 -55.62 11.56 15.39
C PHE A 2 -54.67 11.74 16.61
N VAL A 3 -53.57 12.49 16.54
CA VAL A 3 -53.38 13.83 15.96
C VAL A 3 -51.91 14.08 15.57
N LEU A 4 -51.70 14.64 14.38
CA LEU A 4 -50.47 15.33 13.93
C LEU A 4 -50.33 16.69 14.64
N ASN A 5 -49.10 17.13 14.90
CA ASN A 5 -48.80 18.56 14.92
C ASN A 5 -47.66 18.90 13.96
N ARG A 6 -48.05 19.50 12.83
CA ARG A 6 -47.22 20.40 12.01
C ARG A 6 -47.45 21.82 12.53
N VAL A 7 -46.40 22.62 12.61
CA VAL A 7 -46.52 24.09 12.47
C VAL A 7 -45.46 24.56 11.47
N LEU A 8 -45.97 25.05 10.34
CA LEU A 8 -45.34 25.98 9.40
C LEU A 8 -45.66 27.40 9.85
N PHE A 9 -44.78 28.37 9.57
CA PHE A 9 -45.01 29.80 9.19
C PHE A 9 -43.63 30.48 9.36
N ALA A 10 -42.89 30.85 8.30
CA ALA A 10 -43.04 31.97 7.36
C ALA A 10 -42.93 33.36 8.05
N GLY A 11 -41.97 34.20 7.60
CA GLY A 11 -41.97 35.65 7.90
C GLY A 11 -40.61 36.33 8.07
N SER A 12 -39.98 36.66 6.95
CA SER A 12 -39.17 37.85 6.60
C SER A 12 -38.46 38.74 7.66
N ILE A 13 -37.15 38.92 7.40
CA ILE A 13 -36.34 40.16 7.29
C ILE A 13 -36.66 41.34 8.22
N ILE A 14 -35.72 41.67 9.12
CA ILE A 14 -35.36 43.06 9.49
C ILE A 14 -33.84 43.13 9.74
N VAL A 15 -33.16 44.02 9.01
CA VAL A 15 -31.79 44.52 9.21
C VAL A 15 -31.82 45.62 10.28
N PRO A 16 -30.82 45.75 11.16
CA PRO A 16 -30.55 47.03 11.82
C PRO A 16 -29.35 47.75 11.19
N GLU A 17 -29.60 49.03 10.93
CA GLU A 17 -28.71 50.03 10.38
C GLU A 17 -27.48 50.33 11.24
N SER A 18 -26.47 50.80 10.50
CA SER A 18 -25.34 51.62 10.90
C SER A 18 -25.66 52.76 11.87
N THR A 19 -24.76 52.98 12.83
CA THR A 19 -24.55 54.31 13.43
C THR A 19 -23.10 54.74 13.24
N SER A 20 -22.99 55.87 12.52
CA SER A 20 -21.85 56.74 12.28
C SER A 20 -21.20 57.26 13.57
N LEU A 21 -19.86 57.32 13.60
CA LEU A 21 -19.12 58.27 14.44
C LEU A 21 -18.01 58.94 13.63
N THR A 22 -17.95 60.25 13.84
CA THR A 22 -17.37 61.32 13.04
C THR A 22 -15.86 61.53 13.21
N ALA A 23 -15.29 62.24 12.23
CA ALA A 23 -13.88 62.62 12.06
C ALA A 23 -13.40 63.80 12.94
N CYS A 24 -12.11 64.13 12.76
CA CYS A 24 -11.27 65.23 13.28
C CYS A 24 -10.46 64.82 14.52
N HIS A 25 -9.12 64.82 14.52
CA HIS A 25 -8.22 65.93 14.21
C HIS A 25 -6.88 65.50 13.59
N PHE A 26 -6.46 66.23 12.54
CA PHE A 26 -5.07 66.25 12.06
C PHE A 26 -4.20 67.03 13.04
N SER A 27 -3.08 66.44 13.49
CA SER A 27 -1.99 67.17 14.13
C SER A 27 -0.83 67.31 13.16
N ALA A 28 -0.56 68.55 12.77
CA ALA A 28 0.59 68.94 11.99
C ALA A 28 1.82 69.03 12.91
N VAL A 29 2.85 68.20 12.66
CA VAL A 29 4.17 68.39 13.26
C VAL A 29 5.16 68.79 12.16
N HIS A 30 5.81 69.92 12.42
CA HIS A 30 6.70 70.65 11.53
C HIS A 30 7.86 69.81 10.96
N ARG A 31 8.08 69.94 9.65
CA ARG A 31 9.32 69.53 8.98
C ARG A 31 10.48 70.36 9.53
N ARG A 32 11.43 69.70 10.21
CA ARG A 32 12.80 70.21 10.35
C ARG A 32 13.62 69.72 9.16
N THR A 33 14.00 70.64 8.27
CA THR A 33 14.98 70.41 7.22
C THR A 33 16.38 70.35 7.82
N CYS A 34 16.96 69.15 7.90
CA CYS A 34 18.41 68.97 8.07
C CYS A 34 19.06 68.78 6.69
N PRO A 35 20.28 69.30 6.46
CA PRO A 35 20.94 69.19 5.15
C PRO A 35 21.33 67.73 4.90
N ARG A 36 20.96 67.19 3.73
CA ARG A 36 21.43 65.87 3.29
C ARG A 36 22.95 65.94 3.10
N ARG A 37 23.69 65.20 3.91
CA ARG A 37 25.09 64.84 3.61
C ARG A 37 25.10 64.08 2.29
N ASN A 38 25.93 64.53 1.34
CA ASN A 38 26.14 63.84 0.07
C ASN A 38 26.76 62.47 0.36
N SER A 39 25.94 61.43 0.25
CA SER A 39 26.40 60.04 0.18
C SER A 39 27.25 59.88 -1.09
N PRO A 40 28.40 59.19 -1.05
CA PRO A 40 29.23 58.93 -2.23
C PRO A 40 28.53 58.08 -3.32
N TYR A 41 27.29 57.63 -3.06
CA TYR A 41 26.44 56.91 -4.01
C TYR A 41 25.39 57.78 -4.72
N SER A 42 25.39 59.11 -4.54
CA SER A 42 24.40 59.99 -5.21
C SER A 42 24.65 60.20 -6.70
N SER A 43 25.80 59.75 -7.22
CA SER A 43 26.16 59.79 -8.65
C SER A 43 25.89 58.49 -9.39
N VAL A 44 25.27 57.50 -8.74
CA VAL A 44 24.86 56.27 -9.42
C VAL A 44 23.58 56.55 -10.18
N ASP A 45 23.65 56.38 -11.50
CA ASP A 45 22.53 56.47 -12.42
C ASP A 45 21.45 55.47 -11.98
N SER A 46 20.48 55.96 -11.20
CA SER A 46 19.42 55.16 -10.60
C SER A 46 18.52 54.54 -11.66
N GLU A 47 18.39 55.18 -12.81
CA GLU A 47 17.62 54.65 -13.94
C GLU A 47 18.35 53.49 -14.58
N ARG A 48 19.67 53.59 -14.76
CA ARG A 48 20.49 52.48 -15.28
C ARG A 48 20.56 51.30 -14.31
N TYR A 49 20.63 51.56 -13.00
CA TYR A 49 20.58 50.49 -11.99
C TYR A 49 19.17 49.86 -11.93
N SER A 50 18.13 50.68 -12.01
CA SER A 50 16.74 50.21 -12.10
C SER A 50 16.49 49.41 -13.38
N SER A 51 17.06 49.82 -14.52
CA SER A 51 16.92 49.12 -15.80
C SER A 51 17.68 47.79 -15.76
N LEU A 52 18.85 47.74 -15.11
CA LEU A 52 19.61 46.50 -14.93
C LEU A 52 18.85 45.52 -14.02
N VAL A 53 18.33 45.99 -12.89
CA VAL A 53 17.50 45.19 -11.98
C VAL A 53 16.24 44.70 -12.68
N LYS A 54 15.53 45.58 -13.40
CA LYS A 54 14.36 45.19 -14.21
C LYS A 54 14.73 44.21 -15.32
N SER A 55 15.88 44.37 -15.96
CA SER A 55 16.37 43.46 -17.01
C SER A 55 16.64 42.07 -16.45
N VAL A 56 17.33 41.97 -15.30
CA VAL A 56 17.62 40.71 -14.60
C VAL A 56 16.33 40.05 -14.06
N MET A 57 15.37 40.85 -13.60
CA MET A 57 14.06 40.36 -13.16
C MET A 57 13.13 39.99 -14.34
N SER A 58 13.34 40.57 -15.53
CA SER A 58 12.54 40.31 -16.74
C SER A 58 13.06 39.17 -17.60
N SER A 59 14.36 38.85 -17.52
CA SER A 59 14.92 37.62 -18.06
C SER A 59 14.32 36.48 -17.24
N ARG A 60 13.35 35.78 -17.84
CA ARG A 60 12.74 34.57 -17.30
C ARG A 60 13.78 33.45 -17.19
N VAL A 61 14.67 33.54 -16.20
CA VAL A 61 15.17 32.36 -15.51
C VAL A 61 14.24 32.21 -14.32
N SER A 62 13.11 31.55 -14.56
CA SER A 62 12.20 31.16 -13.50
C SER A 62 12.87 30.05 -12.71
N SER A 63 13.83 30.39 -11.83
CA SER A 63 14.18 29.55 -10.70
C SER A 63 13.06 29.67 -9.68
N GLN A 64 11.86 29.19 -10.04
CA GLN A 64 10.84 28.88 -9.05
C GLN A 64 11.35 27.63 -8.36
N THR A 65 11.89 27.79 -7.15
CA THR A 65 12.00 26.68 -6.21
C THR A 65 10.58 26.13 -6.03
N PRO A 66 10.28 24.91 -6.47
CA PRO A 66 8.88 24.52 -6.54
C PRO A 66 8.33 24.30 -5.13
N GLU A 67 7.15 24.89 -4.87
CA GLU A 67 6.54 24.90 -3.55
C GLU A 67 6.06 23.50 -3.09
N THR A 68 6.05 22.54 -4.02
CA THR A 68 5.71 21.14 -3.77
C THR A 68 6.61 20.21 -4.56
N LEU A 69 6.90 19.03 -4.00
CA LEU A 69 7.65 17.96 -4.67
C LEU A 69 7.05 17.55 -6.02
N GLN A 70 5.74 17.77 -6.22
CA GLN A 70 5.06 17.47 -7.48
C GLN A 70 5.38 18.49 -8.58
N ALA A 71 5.52 19.77 -8.23
CA ALA A 71 5.93 20.81 -9.16
C ALA A 71 7.42 20.71 -9.55
N GLU A 72 8.28 20.20 -8.65
CA GLU A 72 9.65 19.77 -9.02
C GLU A 72 9.61 18.60 -10.00
N ASP A 73 8.78 17.59 -9.73
CA ASP A 73 8.65 16.40 -10.58
C ASP A 73 8.18 16.76 -12.01
N ASP A 74 7.21 17.68 -12.15
CA ASP A 74 6.71 18.16 -13.44
C ASP A 74 7.73 19.06 -14.17
N HIS A 75 8.55 19.81 -13.44
CA HIS A 75 9.58 20.68 -14.03
C HIS A 75 10.80 19.88 -14.52
N VAL A 76 11.20 18.83 -13.79
CA VAL A 76 12.38 18.01 -14.11
C VAL A 76 12.07 16.96 -15.17
N TYR A 77 10.88 16.36 -15.14
CA TYR A 77 10.53 15.23 -16.02
C TYR A 77 9.44 15.54 -17.05
N GLY A 78 8.89 16.76 -17.02
CA GLY A 78 7.76 17.18 -17.85
C GLY A 78 6.41 16.66 -17.34
N PRO A 79 5.30 17.24 -17.81
CA PRO A 79 3.96 16.76 -17.48
C PRO A 79 3.82 15.30 -17.95
N VAL A 80 3.23 14.45 -17.10
CA VAL A 80 2.84 13.09 -17.52
C VAL A 80 1.83 13.22 -18.65
N VAL A 81 2.29 13.10 -19.89
CA VAL A 81 1.42 12.94 -21.04
C VAL A 81 0.82 11.55 -20.89
N LYS A 82 -0.36 11.49 -20.27
CA LYS A 82 -1.24 10.33 -20.41
C LYS A 82 -1.53 10.21 -21.90
N ALA A 83 -0.76 9.38 -22.60
CA ALA A 83 -1.16 8.90 -23.91
C ALA A 83 -2.62 8.43 -23.77
N GLN A 84 -3.44 8.70 -24.80
CA GLN A 84 -4.85 8.31 -24.81
C GLN A 84 -5.01 6.93 -24.18
N THR A 85 -5.88 6.84 -23.17
CA THR A 85 -6.24 5.58 -22.52
C THR A 85 -6.47 4.57 -23.63
N PRO A 86 -5.64 3.51 -23.78
CA PRO A 86 -5.96 2.48 -24.74
C PRO A 86 -7.35 2.01 -24.37
N SER A 87 -8.25 2.03 -25.37
CA SER A 87 -9.63 1.56 -25.25
C SER A 87 -9.65 0.32 -24.37
N ARG A 88 -10.40 0.38 -23.25
CA ARG A 88 -10.71 -0.73 -22.32
C ARG A 88 -10.11 -2.03 -22.83
N THR A 89 -8.86 -2.31 -22.42
CA THR A 89 -8.17 -3.53 -22.85
C THR A 89 -9.12 -4.66 -22.56
N GLU A 90 -9.58 -5.39 -23.58
CA GLU A 90 -10.41 -6.56 -23.36
C GLU A 90 -9.72 -7.38 -22.28
N GLN A 91 -10.43 -7.68 -21.20
CA GLN A 91 -9.86 -8.45 -20.09
C GLN A 91 -9.49 -9.81 -20.68
N ARG A 92 -8.19 -9.99 -20.98
CA ARG A 92 -7.62 -11.24 -21.45
C ARG A 92 -8.10 -12.32 -20.48
N LEU A 93 -8.84 -13.30 -20.96
CA LEU A 93 -9.23 -14.43 -20.12
C LEU A 93 -8.05 -15.40 -20.02
N PRO A 94 -7.91 -16.12 -18.89
CA PRO A 94 -6.95 -17.22 -18.80
C PRO A 94 -7.19 -18.20 -19.95
N LYS A 95 -6.12 -18.61 -20.63
CA LYS A 95 -6.18 -19.64 -21.68
C LYS A 95 -6.64 -20.97 -21.10
N THR A 96 -6.23 -21.27 -19.87
CA THR A 96 -6.67 -22.46 -19.15
C THR A 96 -7.40 -22.06 -17.87
N LEU A 97 -8.69 -22.38 -17.80
CA LEU A 97 -9.46 -22.22 -16.58
C LEU A 97 -9.07 -23.31 -15.59
N HIS A 98 -8.64 -22.89 -14.40
CA HIS A 98 -8.48 -23.76 -13.25
C HIS A 98 -9.46 -23.29 -12.17
N PRO A 99 -10.24 -24.21 -11.57
CA PRO A 99 -11.22 -23.82 -10.56
C PRO A 99 -10.52 -23.29 -9.30
N PHE A 100 -11.10 -22.26 -8.69
CA PHE A 100 -10.59 -21.68 -7.44
C PHE A 100 -10.90 -22.57 -6.22
N ILE A 101 -12.07 -23.22 -6.25
CA ILE A 101 -12.55 -24.17 -5.25
C ILE A 101 -12.58 -25.56 -5.88
N ASN A 102 -12.07 -26.55 -5.16
CA ASN A 102 -12.09 -27.94 -5.60
C ASN A 102 -13.33 -28.64 -5.04
N SER A 103 -14.39 -28.72 -5.84
CA SER A 103 -15.68 -29.33 -5.47
C SER A 103 -15.62 -30.85 -5.24
N GLU A 104 -14.60 -31.53 -5.78
CA GLU A 104 -14.43 -32.99 -5.62
C GLU A 104 -13.76 -33.35 -4.28
N ARG A 105 -13.28 -32.34 -3.54
CA ARG A 105 -12.63 -32.55 -2.26
C ARG A 105 -13.69 -32.59 -1.15
N THR A 106 -13.73 -33.70 -0.42
CA THR A 106 -14.50 -33.77 0.83
C THR A 106 -13.91 -32.77 1.81
N VAL A 107 -14.58 -31.63 1.98
CA VAL A 107 -14.29 -30.70 3.08
C VAL A 107 -14.78 -31.38 4.34
N GLU A 108 -13.89 -31.64 5.29
CA GLU A 108 -14.34 -32.09 6.61
C GLU A 108 -15.18 -30.97 7.22
N THR A 109 -16.47 -31.25 7.43
CA THR A 109 -17.50 -30.24 7.71
C THR A 109 -17.13 -29.38 8.92
N GLU A 110 -16.40 -29.91 9.89
CA GLU A 110 -15.80 -29.15 10.97
C GLU A 110 -14.50 -29.86 11.40
N GLU A 111 -13.37 -29.55 10.76
CA GLU A 111 -12.07 -29.74 11.43
C GLU A 111 -12.19 -29.09 12.83
N PRO A 112 -11.87 -29.81 13.91
CA PRO A 112 -12.04 -29.28 15.25
C PRO A 112 -11.29 -27.95 15.34
N GLU A 113 -11.97 -26.89 15.80
CA GLU A 113 -11.34 -25.58 16.08
C GLU A 113 -10.24 -25.68 17.15
N ALA A 114 -10.01 -26.88 17.69
CA ALA A 114 -9.04 -27.22 18.71
C ALA A 114 -7.86 -28.01 18.10
N GLY A 115 -6.75 -27.32 17.93
CA GLY A 115 -5.46 -27.88 17.53
C GLY A 115 -4.45 -26.77 17.28
N PRO A 116 -3.15 -26.99 17.46
CA PRO A 116 -2.15 -25.99 17.12
C PRO A 116 -2.23 -25.66 15.62
N PRO A 117 -2.00 -24.41 15.21
CA PRO A 117 -2.07 -24.02 13.82
C PRO A 117 -1.06 -24.80 12.97
N ALA A 118 -1.47 -25.18 11.76
CA ALA A 118 -0.60 -25.87 10.82
C ALA A 118 0.61 -25.00 10.44
N ARG A 119 1.81 -25.58 10.47
CA ARG A 119 3.06 -24.95 10.07
C ARG A 119 3.88 -25.89 9.19
N ILE A 120 3.51 -25.97 7.92
CA ILE A 120 4.20 -26.83 6.96
C ILE A 120 5.46 -26.12 6.48
N LEU A 121 6.63 -26.71 6.74
CA LEU A 121 7.90 -26.15 6.31
C LEU A 121 8.13 -26.34 4.80
N LEU A 122 8.61 -25.28 4.15
CA LEU A 122 8.96 -25.31 2.74
C LEU A 122 10.20 -26.21 2.51
N ASN A 123 10.02 -27.40 1.97
CA ASN A 123 11.13 -28.30 1.64
C ASN A 123 11.56 -28.18 0.17
N ARG A 124 12.64 -27.43 -0.08
CA ARG A 124 13.33 -27.39 -1.39
C ARG A 124 14.34 -28.53 -1.47
N GLY A 125 13.86 -29.74 -1.73
CA GLY A 125 14.74 -30.89 -1.95
C GLY A 125 15.69 -30.67 -3.14
N LYS A 126 16.97 -31.07 -3.01
CA LYS A 126 18.05 -30.88 -4.01
C LYS A 126 17.80 -31.56 -5.38
N SER A 127 16.77 -32.41 -5.50
CA SER A 127 16.47 -33.25 -6.67
C SER A 127 15.15 -32.89 -7.39
N ARG A 128 14.40 -31.88 -6.91
CA ARG A 128 13.11 -31.50 -7.52
C ARG A 128 13.29 -30.38 -8.56
N PRO A 129 12.47 -30.36 -9.62
CA PRO A 129 12.44 -29.24 -10.56
C PRO A 129 12.16 -27.93 -9.82
N PHE A 130 12.73 -26.83 -10.31
CA PHE A 130 12.54 -25.51 -9.71
C PHE A 130 11.07 -25.07 -9.83
N ILE A 131 10.37 -25.03 -8.69
CA ILE A 131 9.00 -24.53 -8.59
C ILE A 131 9.05 -23.05 -8.17
N PRO A 132 8.50 -22.11 -8.97
CA PRO A 132 8.51 -20.69 -8.65
C PRO A 132 7.60 -20.33 -7.48
N SER A 133 7.97 -19.30 -6.71
CA SER A 133 7.11 -18.74 -5.67
C SER A 133 6.09 -17.75 -6.26
N VAL A 134 4.94 -17.57 -5.58
CA VAL A 134 3.94 -16.55 -5.91
C VAL A 134 4.59 -15.17 -6.08
N THR A 135 5.39 -14.75 -5.10
CA THR A 135 6.11 -13.47 -5.12
C THR A 135 7.03 -13.32 -6.33
N ARG A 136 7.73 -14.38 -6.73
CA ARG A 136 8.62 -14.36 -7.91
C ARG A 136 7.82 -14.20 -9.20
N ILE A 137 6.69 -14.89 -9.33
CA ILE A 137 5.83 -14.80 -10.50
C ILE A 137 5.29 -13.38 -10.64
N LEU A 138 4.73 -12.82 -9.56
CA LEU A 138 4.18 -11.46 -9.57
C LEU A 138 5.26 -10.42 -9.93
N GLN A 139 6.45 -10.51 -9.34
CA GLN A 139 7.57 -9.61 -9.60
C GLN A 139 8.06 -9.66 -11.05
N GLN A 140 8.14 -10.84 -11.67
CA GLN A 140 8.64 -10.98 -13.05
C GLN A 140 7.59 -10.63 -14.11
N THR A 141 6.32 -10.51 -13.72
CA THR A 141 5.22 -10.26 -14.66
C THR A 141 4.60 -8.88 -14.52
N LEU A 142 5.23 -7.98 -13.75
CA LEU A 142 4.75 -6.60 -13.56
C LEU A 142 4.42 -5.93 -14.89
N SER A 143 3.32 -5.16 -14.89
CA SER A 143 2.95 -4.39 -16.08
C SER A 143 4.00 -3.32 -16.41
N PRO A 144 4.14 -2.91 -17.68
CA PRO A 144 5.06 -1.84 -18.05
C PRO A 144 4.83 -0.54 -17.27
N GLU A 145 3.58 -0.22 -16.95
CA GLU A 145 3.22 0.95 -16.14
C GLU A 145 3.70 0.81 -14.68
N GLN A 146 3.49 -0.36 -14.05
CA GLN A 146 3.99 -0.63 -12.71
C GLN A 146 5.52 -0.57 -12.67
N ILE A 147 6.21 -1.16 -13.65
CA ILE A 147 7.67 -1.11 -13.77
C ILE A 147 8.15 0.34 -13.88
N PHE A 148 7.50 1.15 -14.71
CA PHE A 148 7.83 2.56 -14.90
C PHE A 148 7.74 3.36 -13.59
N TYR A 149 6.63 3.24 -12.84
CA TYR A 149 6.48 3.96 -11.58
C TYR A 149 7.44 3.48 -10.48
N LEU A 150 7.72 2.17 -10.42
CA LEU A 150 8.70 1.61 -9.48
C LEU A 150 10.12 2.10 -9.77
N GLU A 151 10.54 2.11 -11.04
CA GLU A 151 11.85 2.65 -11.42
C GLU A 151 11.94 4.16 -11.20
N ARG A 152 10.86 4.92 -11.47
CA ARG A 152 10.82 6.35 -11.15
C ARG A 152 10.95 6.60 -9.65
N TRP A 153 10.23 5.84 -8.82
CA TRP A 153 10.34 5.94 -7.35
C TRP A 153 11.76 5.58 -6.87
N LYS A 154 12.33 4.48 -7.39
CA LYS A 154 13.68 4.05 -7.06
C LYS A 154 14.73 5.12 -7.40
N ARG A 155 14.67 5.71 -8.59
CA ARG A 155 15.58 6.80 -9.00
C ARG A 155 15.49 8.01 -8.07
N ARG A 156 14.28 8.37 -7.65
CA ARG A 156 14.06 9.46 -6.69
C ARG A 156 14.70 9.16 -5.34
N MET A 157 14.48 7.96 -4.80
CA MET A 157 15.06 7.56 -3.51
C MET A 157 16.59 7.49 -3.57
N ILE A 158 17.17 7.04 -4.68
CA ILE A 158 18.62 7.06 -4.89
C ILE A 158 19.15 8.49 -4.99
N ALA A 159 18.42 9.41 -5.66
CA ALA A 159 18.82 10.81 -5.73
C ALA A 159 18.77 11.51 -4.36
N GLU A 160 17.82 11.14 -3.50
CA GLU A 160 17.62 11.72 -2.17
C GLU A 160 18.58 11.14 -1.13
N LEU A 161 18.78 9.82 -1.12
CA LEU A 161 19.53 9.10 -0.07
C LEU A 161 20.94 8.67 -0.51
N GLY A 162 21.26 8.74 -1.80
CA GLY A 162 22.40 8.06 -2.40
C GLY A 162 22.19 6.55 -2.56
N GLU A 163 23.08 5.87 -3.30
CA GLU A 163 22.96 4.43 -3.56
C GLU A 163 23.08 3.59 -2.27
N GLU A 164 24.04 3.91 -1.41
CA GLU A 164 24.21 3.20 -0.12
C GLU A 164 23.07 3.51 0.85
N GLY A 165 22.59 4.77 0.90
CA GLY A 165 21.43 5.13 1.73
C GLY A 165 20.15 4.44 1.27
N PHE A 166 19.93 4.31 -0.05
CA PHE A 166 18.80 3.55 -0.59
C PHE A 166 18.88 2.05 -0.25
N LYS A 167 20.09 1.48 -0.26
CA LYS A 167 20.33 0.08 0.11
C LYS A 167 20.07 -0.15 1.59
N GLU A 168 20.53 0.74 2.47
CA GLU A 168 20.24 0.69 3.91
C GLU A 168 18.75 0.85 4.18
N TYR A 169 18.10 1.84 3.55
CA TYR A 169 16.65 2.03 3.62
C TYR A 169 15.90 0.77 3.24
N SER A 170 16.24 0.16 2.09
CA SER A 170 15.61 -1.08 1.62
C SER A 170 15.80 -2.24 2.61
N GLN A 171 17.01 -2.41 3.15
CA GLN A 171 17.31 -3.45 4.15
C GLN A 171 16.51 -3.23 5.44
N ASN A 172 16.35 -1.98 5.87
CA ASN A 172 15.58 -1.62 7.06
C ASN A 172 14.08 -1.94 6.88
N ILE A 173 13.49 -1.63 5.72
CA ILE A 173 12.10 -2.00 5.41
C ILE A 173 11.91 -3.52 5.49
N PHE A 174 12.82 -4.31 4.91
CA PHE A 174 12.76 -5.78 5.01
C PHE A 174 12.94 -6.28 6.44
N LYS A 175 13.85 -5.69 7.21
CA LYS A 175 14.08 -6.04 8.62
C LYS A 175 12.82 -5.77 9.45
N GLN A 176 12.21 -4.61 9.30
CA GLN A 176 10.97 -4.24 10.01
C GLN A 176 9.82 -5.19 9.66
N GLY A 177 9.65 -5.52 8.39
CA GLY A 177 8.65 -6.50 7.96
C GLY A 177 8.85 -7.86 8.65
N LYS A 178 10.09 -8.38 8.67
CA LYS A 178 10.39 -9.65 9.34
C LYS A 178 10.12 -9.61 10.85
N LEU A 179 10.52 -8.54 11.53
CA LEU A 179 10.27 -8.38 12.96
C LEU A 179 8.77 -8.32 13.27
N PHE A 180 8.01 -7.62 12.43
CA PHE A 180 6.55 -7.56 12.55
C PHE A 180 5.89 -8.94 12.37
N HIS A 181 6.24 -9.70 11.32
CA HIS A 181 5.71 -11.05 11.12
C HIS A 181 6.11 -12.01 12.26
N SER A 182 7.35 -11.93 12.74
CA SER A 182 7.80 -12.75 13.88
C SER A 182 6.99 -12.46 15.15
N ALA A 183 6.80 -11.18 15.49
CA ALA A 183 6.00 -10.79 16.65
C ALA A 183 4.54 -11.24 16.51
N LEU A 184 4.00 -11.18 15.29
CA LEU A 184 2.65 -11.61 15.00
C LEU A 184 2.48 -13.13 15.10
N GLU A 185 3.46 -13.90 14.62
CA GLU A 185 3.51 -15.36 14.78
C GLU A 185 3.46 -15.73 16.27
N ASP A 186 4.26 -15.07 17.09
CA ASP A 186 4.29 -15.29 18.55
C ASP A 186 2.94 -14.98 19.19
N ILE A 187 2.30 -13.86 18.82
CA ILE A 187 0.98 -13.47 19.33
C ILE A 187 -0.09 -14.50 18.95
N LEU A 188 -0.17 -14.88 17.67
CA LEU A 188 -1.22 -15.77 17.15
C LEU A 188 -1.03 -17.22 17.61
N THR A 189 0.21 -17.67 17.81
CA THR A 189 0.50 -19.00 18.37
C THR A 189 0.22 -19.04 19.88
N SER A 190 0.46 -17.93 20.57
CA SER A 190 0.19 -17.83 22.00
C SER A 190 -1.30 -17.61 22.30
N ALA A 191 -2.10 -17.11 21.35
CA ALA A 191 -3.50 -16.68 21.55
C ALA A 191 -4.41 -17.78 22.11
N ASP A 192 -4.16 -19.05 21.76
CA ASP A 192 -4.85 -20.20 22.34
C ASP A 192 -4.54 -20.39 23.84
N THR A 193 -3.40 -19.87 24.28
CA THR A 193 -2.99 -19.83 25.70
C THR A 193 -3.53 -18.59 26.42
N TRP A 194 -3.71 -17.47 25.70
CA TRP A 194 -4.14 -16.16 26.24
C TRP A 194 -5.59 -16.14 26.75
N ARG A 195 -6.53 -16.89 26.15
CA ARG A 195 -7.91 -16.94 26.67
C ARG A 195 -8.02 -17.58 28.07
N ASN A 196 -6.98 -18.29 28.52
CA ASN A 196 -6.95 -19.04 29.79
C ASN A 196 -5.89 -18.58 30.80
N LYS A 197 -5.06 -17.57 30.51
CA LYS A 197 -3.99 -17.12 31.42
C LYS A 197 -4.19 -15.67 31.82
N ASN A 198 -4.20 -15.43 33.13
CA ASN A 198 -4.23 -14.10 33.74
C ASN A 198 -3.18 -13.18 33.09
N LEU A 199 -3.65 -12.00 32.67
CA LEU A 199 -2.89 -10.91 32.06
C LEU A 199 -1.71 -10.46 32.95
N SER A 200 -0.49 -10.95 32.70
CA SER A 200 0.70 -10.33 33.31
C SER A 200 1.98 -10.39 32.48
N GLU A 201 2.02 -11.08 31.34
CA GLU A 201 3.24 -11.17 30.52
C GLU A 201 2.92 -10.96 29.04
N THR A 202 2.66 -9.70 28.64
CA THR A 202 2.62 -9.32 27.21
C THR A 202 3.87 -9.87 26.51
N PRO A 203 3.74 -10.54 25.35
CA PRO A 203 4.90 -11.01 24.60
C PRO A 203 5.82 -9.81 24.37
N GLN A 204 7.12 -9.97 24.62
CA GLN A 204 8.07 -8.87 24.41
C GLN A 204 8.15 -8.57 22.91
N CYS A 205 7.34 -7.62 22.46
CA CYS A 205 7.38 -7.11 21.10
C CYS A 205 8.64 -6.24 20.96
N PRO A 206 9.48 -6.46 19.94
CA PRO A 206 10.62 -5.59 19.71
C PRO A 206 10.15 -4.15 19.49
N PRO A 207 10.86 -3.13 20.03
CA PRO A 207 10.45 -1.72 19.94
C PRO A 207 10.15 -1.28 18.50
N GLU A 208 10.86 -1.82 17.51
CA GLU A 208 10.69 -1.51 16.10
C GLU A 208 9.39 -2.06 15.50
N ALA A 209 8.79 -3.10 16.09
CA ALA A 209 7.52 -3.67 15.66
C ALA A 209 6.33 -3.14 16.47
N GLN A 210 6.57 -2.50 17.62
CA GLN A 210 5.53 -2.09 18.56
C GLN A 210 4.45 -1.20 17.91
N GLY A 211 4.85 -0.22 17.10
CA GLY A 211 3.90 0.64 16.40
C GLY A 211 3.00 -0.13 15.43
N TYR A 212 3.57 -1.09 14.69
CA TYR A 212 2.78 -1.94 13.80
C TYR A 212 1.84 -2.88 14.56
N ILE A 213 2.27 -3.44 15.70
CA ILE A 213 1.40 -4.28 16.55
C ILE A 213 0.26 -3.46 17.16
N GLN A 214 0.54 -2.25 17.62
CA GLN A 214 -0.49 -1.32 18.10
C GLN A 214 -1.49 -1.01 16.98
N SER A 215 -1.00 -0.76 15.76
CA SER A 215 -1.82 -0.47 14.58
C SER A 215 -2.83 -1.56 14.25
N ILE A 216 -2.49 -2.85 14.45
CA ILE A 216 -3.39 -3.99 14.15
C ILE A 216 -4.18 -4.51 15.34
N SER A 217 -4.01 -3.93 16.54
CA SER A 217 -4.60 -4.44 17.78
C SER A 217 -6.12 -4.67 17.67
N HIS A 218 -6.86 -3.71 17.11
CA HIS A 218 -8.30 -3.82 16.88
C HIS A 218 -8.69 -4.88 15.82
N VAL A 219 -7.79 -5.18 14.89
CA VAL A 219 -8.01 -6.25 13.89
C VAL A 219 -7.80 -7.61 14.55
N LEU A 220 -6.82 -7.74 15.44
CA LEU A 220 -6.53 -8.98 16.16
C LEU A 220 -7.68 -9.43 17.08
N GLU A 221 -8.43 -8.48 17.66
CA GLU A 221 -9.63 -8.77 18.46
C GLU A 221 -10.72 -9.51 17.65
N ASP A 222 -10.79 -9.23 16.34
CA ASP A 222 -11.74 -9.84 15.40
C ASP A 222 -11.21 -11.16 14.78
N VAL A 223 -9.95 -11.54 15.06
CA VAL A 223 -9.31 -12.76 14.54
C VAL A 223 -9.46 -13.90 15.54
N SER A 224 -9.89 -15.06 15.06
CA SER A 224 -10.09 -16.28 15.87
C SER A 224 -9.84 -17.55 15.05
N ALA A 225 -9.78 -18.71 15.72
CA ALA A 225 -9.64 -20.03 15.10
C ALA A 225 -8.52 -20.07 14.04
N VAL A 226 -7.28 -19.83 14.48
CA VAL A 226 -6.11 -19.82 13.60
C VAL A 226 -5.81 -21.24 13.15
N ARG A 227 -5.91 -21.50 11.85
CA ARG A 227 -5.73 -22.84 11.24
C ARG A 227 -4.33 -23.06 10.67
N ALA A 228 -3.66 -22.01 10.26
CA ALA A 228 -2.28 -22.08 9.75
C ALA A 228 -1.56 -20.77 9.99
N ILE A 229 -0.24 -20.84 10.25
CA ILE A 229 0.65 -19.68 10.40
C ILE A 229 1.97 -19.99 9.71
N GLU A 230 2.49 -19.05 8.91
CA GLU A 230 3.78 -19.13 8.20
C GLU A 230 3.97 -20.51 7.52
N SER A 231 2.91 -20.94 6.82
CA SER A 231 2.78 -22.32 6.33
C SER A 231 2.96 -22.38 4.82
N SER A 232 3.73 -23.37 4.37
CA SER A 232 3.96 -23.60 2.94
C SER A 232 2.71 -24.14 2.26
N VAL A 233 2.37 -23.57 1.11
CA VAL A 233 1.29 -24.04 0.23
C VAL A 233 1.85 -24.36 -1.15
N GLN A 234 1.36 -25.43 -1.78
CA GLN A 234 1.77 -25.81 -3.13
C GLN A 234 0.57 -26.18 -4.00
N HIS A 235 0.47 -25.54 -5.16
CA HIS A 235 -0.48 -25.97 -6.18
C HIS A 235 0.18 -27.01 -7.10
N GLY A 236 -0.16 -28.29 -6.93
CA GLY A 236 0.44 -29.40 -7.70
C GLY A 236 0.28 -29.24 -9.22
N SER A 237 -0.96 -29.08 -9.70
CA SER A 237 -1.24 -28.99 -11.15
C SER A 237 -0.70 -27.71 -11.81
N LEU A 238 -0.76 -26.58 -11.11
CA LEU A 238 -0.26 -25.29 -11.61
C LEU A 238 1.23 -25.06 -11.34
N ASN A 239 1.90 -25.95 -10.61
CA ASN A 239 3.33 -25.93 -10.34
C ASN A 239 3.86 -24.58 -9.85
N TYR A 240 3.24 -24.04 -8.80
CA TYR A 240 3.79 -22.91 -8.03
C TYR A 240 3.62 -23.17 -6.53
N LEU A 241 4.36 -22.41 -5.72
CA LEU A 241 4.31 -22.51 -4.26
C LEU A 241 4.30 -21.14 -3.59
N GLY A 242 3.97 -21.11 -2.30
CA GLY A 242 3.92 -19.90 -1.49
C GLY A 242 4.11 -20.22 -0.01
N ILE A 243 4.26 -19.17 0.78
CA ILE A 243 4.16 -19.24 2.24
C ILE A 243 3.03 -18.29 2.59
N VAL A 244 1.98 -18.82 3.23
CA VAL A 244 0.87 -18.02 3.73
C VAL A 244 1.22 -17.49 5.10
N ASP A 245 0.99 -16.20 5.33
CA ASP A 245 1.26 -15.60 6.64
C ASP A 245 0.33 -16.22 7.69
N CYS A 246 -0.98 -16.23 7.42
CA CYS A 246 -1.97 -16.77 8.33
C CYS A 246 -3.24 -17.24 7.60
N VAL A 247 -3.89 -18.26 8.15
CA VAL A 247 -5.26 -18.65 7.80
C VAL A 247 -6.07 -18.70 9.09
N ALA A 248 -7.09 -17.86 9.20
CA ALA A 248 -7.90 -17.73 10.41
C ALA A 248 -9.30 -17.20 10.10
N ARG A 249 -10.22 -17.26 11.07
CA ARG A 249 -11.51 -16.58 10.97
C ARG A 249 -11.35 -15.11 11.32
N TYR A 250 -11.73 -14.22 10.42
CA TYR A 250 -11.91 -12.80 10.69
C TYR A 250 -13.41 -12.49 10.73
N ARG A 251 -13.91 -12.00 11.85
CA ARG A 251 -15.36 -11.76 12.06
C ARG A 251 -16.23 -12.98 11.71
N GLY A 252 -15.75 -14.16 12.10
CA GLY A 252 -16.41 -15.45 11.85
C GLY A 252 -16.19 -16.05 10.45
N VAL A 253 -15.60 -15.31 9.49
CA VAL A 253 -15.37 -15.78 8.12
C VAL A 253 -13.94 -16.29 7.95
N LEU A 254 -13.76 -17.53 7.51
CA LEU A 254 -12.44 -18.11 7.26
C LEU A 254 -11.76 -17.40 6.07
N CYS A 255 -10.57 -16.84 6.31
CA CYS A 255 -9.82 -16.04 5.35
C CYS A 255 -8.35 -16.47 5.28
N VAL A 256 -7.74 -16.34 4.10
CA VAL A 256 -6.28 -16.22 3.98
C VAL A 256 -5.94 -14.77 4.33
N ILE A 257 -5.12 -14.57 5.37
CA ILE A 257 -4.75 -13.25 5.87
C ILE A 257 -3.31 -12.95 5.44
N ASP A 258 -3.11 -11.81 4.80
CA ASP A 258 -1.82 -11.30 4.36
C ASP A 258 -1.54 -9.97 5.09
N TRP A 259 -0.50 -9.98 5.91
CA TRP A 259 -0.14 -8.84 6.75
C TRP A 259 0.90 -8.00 6.03
N LYS A 260 0.76 -6.68 6.08
CA LYS A 260 1.63 -5.74 5.35
C LYS A 260 1.99 -4.55 6.23
N THR A 261 3.26 -4.18 6.23
CA THR A 261 3.72 -2.91 6.79
C THR A 261 3.67 -1.81 5.73
N SER A 262 3.34 -0.59 6.14
CA SER A 262 3.45 0.58 5.25
C SER A 262 3.77 1.86 6.02
N GLU A 263 4.54 2.74 5.36
CA GLU A 263 4.75 4.12 5.83
C GLU A 263 3.65 5.06 5.33
N LYS A 264 2.91 4.68 4.29
CA LYS A 264 1.85 5.51 3.69
C LYS A 264 0.49 4.85 3.90
N PRO A 265 -0.57 5.64 4.21
CA PRO A 265 -1.91 5.11 4.37
C PRO A 265 -2.41 4.46 3.07
N LYS A 266 -3.05 3.30 3.21
CA LYS A 266 -3.68 2.53 2.12
C LYS A 266 -5.17 2.32 2.41
N PRO A 267 -5.99 3.37 2.29
CA PRO A 267 -7.40 3.32 2.69
C PRO A 267 -8.30 2.47 1.78
N PHE A 268 -7.87 2.21 0.55
CA PHE A 268 -8.63 1.41 -0.41
C PHE A 268 -7.85 0.17 -0.84
N LEU A 269 -8.58 -0.91 -1.17
CA LEU A 269 -8.00 -2.15 -1.71
C LEU A 269 -7.12 -1.89 -2.94
N SER A 270 -7.48 -0.94 -3.81
CA SER A 270 -6.67 -0.58 -4.99
C SER A 270 -5.29 0.01 -4.64
N ASN A 271 -5.08 0.50 -3.40
CA ASN A 271 -3.77 0.97 -2.94
C ASN A 271 -2.80 -0.17 -2.55
N THR A 272 -3.27 -1.42 -2.55
CA THR A 272 -2.46 -2.61 -2.21
C THR A 272 -1.89 -3.32 -3.45
N TYR A 273 -2.13 -2.80 -4.66
CA TYR A 273 -1.52 -3.28 -5.91
C TYR A 273 -1.75 -4.79 -6.14
N ASP A 274 -0.69 -5.59 -6.18
CA ASP A 274 -0.76 -7.03 -6.46
C ASP A 274 -1.11 -7.87 -5.21
N ASN A 275 -1.28 -7.27 -4.02
CA ASN A 275 -1.62 -8.02 -2.80
C ASN A 275 -2.92 -8.86 -2.92
N PRO A 276 -4.01 -8.39 -3.55
CA PRO A 276 -5.21 -9.21 -3.72
C PRO A 276 -4.96 -10.43 -4.62
N VAL A 277 -4.13 -10.28 -5.65
CA VAL A 277 -3.72 -11.37 -6.54
C VAL A 277 -2.84 -12.37 -5.79
N GLN A 278 -1.96 -11.89 -4.91
CA GLN A 278 -1.14 -12.74 -4.04
C GLN A 278 -2.01 -13.58 -3.09
N VAL A 279 -2.99 -12.97 -2.42
CA VAL A 279 -3.93 -13.67 -1.52
C VAL A 279 -4.74 -14.71 -2.27
N ALA A 280 -5.25 -14.39 -3.47
CA ALA A 280 -5.96 -15.34 -4.32
C ALA A 280 -5.07 -16.52 -4.76
N ALA A 281 -3.81 -16.27 -5.10
CA ALA A 281 -2.84 -17.32 -5.45
C ALA A 281 -2.58 -18.26 -4.26
N TYR A 282 -2.44 -17.72 -3.06
CA TYR A 282 -2.28 -18.50 -1.84
C TYR A 282 -3.49 -19.35 -1.50
N ALA A 283 -4.70 -18.77 -1.58
CA ALA A 283 -5.95 -19.51 -1.36
C ALA A 283 -6.12 -20.63 -2.39
N GLY A 284 -5.88 -20.36 -3.68
CA GLY A 284 -5.97 -21.38 -4.73
C GLY A 284 -4.95 -22.51 -4.56
N ALA A 285 -3.72 -22.20 -4.14
CA ALA A 285 -2.73 -23.21 -3.79
C ALA A 285 -3.18 -24.07 -2.61
N LEU A 286 -3.62 -23.44 -1.51
CA LEU A 286 -4.11 -24.13 -0.32
C LEU A 286 -5.28 -25.06 -0.64
N ASN A 287 -6.27 -24.57 -1.40
CA ASN A 287 -7.45 -25.34 -1.77
C ASN A 287 -7.13 -26.59 -2.60
N SER A 288 -6.06 -26.54 -3.40
CA SER A 288 -5.55 -27.65 -4.20
C SER A 288 -4.53 -28.54 -3.47
N ASP A 289 -4.03 -28.15 -2.30
CA ASP A 289 -2.94 -28.83 -1.60
C ASP A 289 -3.48 -29.92 -0.66
N GLY A 290 -3.08 -31.17 -0.90
CA GLY A 290 -3.49 -32.37 -0.15
C GLY A 290 -3.26 -32.32 1.37
N ASN A 291 -2.35 -31.46 1.82
CA ASN A 291 -1.98 -31.31 3.22
C ASN A 291 -3.04 -30.56 4.06
N TYR A 292 -3.90 -29.75 3.44
CA TYR A 292 -4.93 -28.97 4.12
C TYR A 292 -6.32 -29.58 3.94
N LYS A 293 -7.04 -29.96 5.00
CA LYS A 293 -8.35 -30.64 4.89
C LYS A 293 -9.55 -29.71 4.76
N TYR A 294 -9.29 -28.41 4.61
CA TYR A 294 -10.30 -27.37 4.47
C TYR A 294 -10.01 -26.50 3.24
N GLN A 295 -11.00 -25.70 2.84
CA GLN A 295 -10.89 -24.74 1.76
C GLN A 295 -11.20 -23.34 2.26
N VAL A 296 -10.63 -22.35 1.58
CA VAL A 296 -10.79 -20.94 1.89
C VAL A 296 -11.27 -20.21 0.65
N GLU A 297 -12.36 -19.48 0.82
CA GLU A 297 -12.98 -18.69 -0.25
C GLU A 297 -12.70 -17.19 -0.13
N ASN A 298 -12.35 -16.71 1.07
CA ASN A 298 -12.23 -15.29 1.35
C ASN A 298 -10.76 -14.91 1.64
N GLY A 299 -10.44 -13.64 1.44
CA GLY A 299 -9.13 -13.07 1.72
C GLY A 299 -9.23 -11.89 2.67
N LEU A 300 -8.13 -11.58 3.35
CA LEU A 300 -7.98 -10.37 4.16
C LEU A 300 -6.58 -9.80 3.96
N ILE A 301 -6.49 -8.52 3.60
CA ILE A 301 -5.21 -7.80 3.58
C ILE A 301 -5.24 -6.78 4.71
N VAL A 302 -4.28 -6.87 5.62
CA VAL A 302 -4.18 -5.93 6.75
C VAL A 302 -2.94 -5.08 6.59
N VAL A 303 -3.13 -3.76 6.44
CA VAL A 303 -2.04 -2.80 6.30
C VAL A 303 -1.81 -2.09 7.63
N ALA A 304 -0.70 -2.45 8.29
CA ALA A 304 -0.23 -1.89 9.55
C ALA A 304 0.69 -0.68 9.34
N TYR A 305 0.60 0.29 10.23
CA TYR A 305 1.37 1.54 10.17
C TYR A 305 2.35 1.68 11.34
N LYS A 306 3.52 2.25 11.03
CA LYS A 306 4.63 2.36 11.99
C LYS A 306 4.33 3.29 13.17
N ASP A 307 3.47 4.27 12.95
CA ASP A 307 3.10 5.30 13.92
C ASP A 307 2.03 4.83 14.93
N GLY A 308 1.54 3.59 14.81
CA GLY A 308 0.46 3.07 15.65
C GLY A 308 -0.93 3.54 15.26
N SER A 309 -1.07 4.30 14.16
CA SER A 309 -2.39 4.66 13.64
C SER A 309 -3.18 3.41 13.24
N PRO A 310 -4.53 3.41 13.33
CA PRO A 310 -5.33 2.21 13.07
C PRO A 310 -5.08 1.62 11.67
N ALA A 311 -4.73 0.34 11.64
CA ALA A 311 -4.56 -0.45 10.43
C ALA A 311 -5.83 -0.48 9.57
N HIS A 312 -5.64 -0.56 8.26
CA HIS A 312 -6.73 -0.78 7.32
C HIS A 312 -6.84 -2.27 6.99
N ALA A 313 -8.02 -2.85 7.26
CA ALA A 313 -8.36 -4.23 6.98
C ALA A 313 -9.24 -4.30 5.73
N HIS A 314 -8.72 -4.88 4.65
CA HIS A 314 -9.41 -5.02 3.37
C HIS A 314 -9.89 -6.46 3.20
N GLN A 315 -11.15 -6.72 3.58
CA GLN A 315 -11.76 -8.04 3.39
C GLN A 315 -12.16 -8.23 1.92
N ILE A 316 -11.82 -9.38 1.35
CA ILE A 316 -12.10 -9.78 -0.02
C ILE A 316 -13.06 -10.97 0.02
N ASN A 317 -14.26 -10.80 -0.51
CA ASN A 317 -15.27 -11.84 -0.54
C ASN A 317 -14.96 -12.91 -1.61
N SER A 318 -15.71 -14.02 -1.60
CA SER A 318 -15.56 -15.15 -2.54
C SER A 318 -15.65 -14.75 -4.02
N GLU A 319 -16.55 -13.83 -4.36
CA GLU A 319 -16.75 -13.33 -5.73
C GLU A 319 -15.49 -12.60 -6.23
N LEU A 320 -15.00 -11.64 -5.46
CA LEU A 320 -13.83 -10.84 -5.80
C LEU A 320 -12.53 -11.67 -5.73
N MET A 321 -12.43 -12.63 -4.81
CA MET A 321 -11.35 -13.62 -4.79
C MET A 321 -11.29 -14.42 -6.09
N SER A 322 -12.44 -14.81 -6.65
CA SER A 322 -12.51 -15.51 -7.92
C SER A 322 -12.07 -14.64 -9.11
N GLU A 323 -12.30 -13.33 -9.06
CA GLU A 323 -11.79 -12.38 -10.07
C GLU A 323 -10.26 -12.21 -9.99
N TYR A 324 -9.73 -12.05 -8.78
CA TYR A 324 -8.28 -11.98 -8.58
C TYR A 324 -7.59 -13.31 -8.89
N TRP A 325 -8.26 -14.45 -8.70
CA TRP A 325 -7.77 -15.75 -9.14
C TRP A 325 -7.61 -15.82 -10.66
N LYS A 326 -8.59 -15.33 -11.44
CA LYS A 326 -8.44 -15.22 -12.91
C LYS A 326 -7.25 -14.34 -13.28
N THR A 327 -7.09 -13.22 -12.58
CA THR A 327 -5.94 -12.32 -12.76
C THR A 327 -4.63 -13.05 -12.49
N TRP A 328 -4.55 -13.82 -11.40
CA TRP A 328 -3.40 -14.65 -11.07
C TRP A 328 -3.07 -15.68 -12.15
N LEU A 329 -4.07 -16.37 -12.70
CA LEU A 329 -3.86 -17.34 -13.77
C LEU A 329 -3.22 -16.71 -15.01
N ILE A 330 -3.65 -15.51 -15.40
CA ILE A 330 -3.05 -14.75 -16.51
C ILE A 330 -1.59 -14.44 -16.20
N ARG A 331 -1.28 -13.97 -14.98
CA ARG A 331 0.10 -13.69 -14.56
C ARG A 331 0.97 -14.95 -14.56
N LEU A 332 0.41 -16.10 -14.19
CA LEU A 332 1.11 -17.37 -14.23
C LEU A 332 1.39 -17.82 -15.68
N GLU A 333 0.44 -17.60 -16.60
CA GLU A 333 0.63 -17.85 -18.04
C GLU A 333 1.73 -16.96 -18.62
N ASP A 334 1.69 -15.65 -18.34
CA ASP A 334 2.70 -14.69 -18.80
C ASP A 334 4.11 -15.09 -18.31
N TYR A 335 4.23 -15.52 -17.05
CA TYR A 335 5.48 -16.01 -16.49
C TYR A 335 6.01 -17.25 -17.24
N ARG A 336 5.13 -18.20 -17.57
CA ARG A 336 5.50 -19.41 -18.31
C ARG A 336 5.95 -19.08 -19.73
N GLU A 337 5.23 -18.18 -20.40
CA GLU A 337 5.54 -17.72 -21.76
C GLU A 337 6.92 -17.05 -21.83
N GLN A 338 7.19 -16.11 -20.91
CA GLN A 338 8.49 -15.42 -20.82
C GLN A 338 9.66 -16.40 -20.58
N ARG A 339 9.44 -17.44 -19.77
CA ARG A 339 10.46 -18.45 -19.49
C ARG A 339 10.71 -19.37 -20.68
N SER A 340 9.66 -19.75 -21.40
CA SER A 340 9.77 -20.53 -22.63
C SER A 340 10.53 -19.75 -23.70
N SER A 341 10.19 -18.48 -23.94
CA SER A 341 10.90 -17.65 -24.91
C SER A 341 12.38 -17.45 -24.56
N ALA A 342 12.70 -17.26 -23.28
CA ALA A 342 14.08 -17.14 -22.82
C ALA A 342 14.90 -18.43 -23.05
N SER A 343 14.28 -19.61 -22.86
CA SER A 343 14.95 -20.89 -23.12
C SER A 343 15.21 -21.14 -24.61
N SER A 344 14.29 -20.70 -25.48
CA SER A 344 14.46 -20.79 -26.93
C SER A 344 15.55 -19.85 -27.45
N SER A 345 15.69 -18.65 -26.88
CA SER A 345 16.75 -17.69 -27.27
C SER A 345 18.16 -18.06 -26.82
N MET A 346 18.32 -19.00 -25.88
CA MET A 346 19.62 -19.45 -25.36
C MET A 346 20.15 -20.73 -26.04
N SER A 347 19.47 -21.24 -27.06
CA SER A 347 19.96 -22.37 -27.85
C SER A 347 20.90 -21.85 -28.95
N PRO A 348 22.21 -22.17 -28.95
CA PRO A 348 23.06 -21.79 -30.07
C PRO A 348 22.60 -22.54 -31.32
N GLU A 349 22.41 -21.82 -32.43
CA GLU A 349 22.36 -22.43 -33.76
C GLU A 349 23.62 -23.30 -33.91
N LYS A 350 23.41 -24.58 -34.24
CA LYS A 350 24.48 -25.56 -34.45
C LYS A 350 25.17 -25.38 -35.78
#